data_AF-A0A183A0D5-F1
#
_entry.id   AF-A0A183A0D5-F1
#
_cell.length_a   1.000
_cell.length_b   1.000
_cell.length_c   1.000
_cell.angle_alpha   90.00
_cell.angle_beta   90.00
_cell.angle_gamma   90.00
#
_symmetry.space_group_name_H-M   'P 1'
#
loop_
_entity.id
_entity.type
_entity.pdbx_description
1 polymer ?
#
loop_
_entity_poly.entity_id
_entity_poly.type
_entity_poly.pdbx_seq_one_letter_code
_entity_poly.pdbx_strand_id
1 'polypeptide(L)'
;MCSCLSTPDSARYRNADRAQEMINLYVKAANCFKMAHNWQEAAEAFLEAARLSLQEKSKHDAASYYVDASAAYKKIDPRKAIDCLGKAIEMYTGL
;
A
#
# COMPACT_ATOMS: atom_id res chain seq x y z
N MET A 1 15.71 43.36 -0.61
CA MET A 1 15.19 42.76 0.63
C MET A 1 13.84 42.14 0.30
N CYS A 2 13.78 40.86 -0.05
CA CYS A 2 12.53 40.13 -0.16
C CYS A 2 12.63 38.97 0.83
N SER A 3 11.83 39.07 1.88
CA SER A 3 11.91 38.27 3.10
C SER A 3 11.53 36.82 2.85
N CYS A 4 12.37 35.92 3.36
CA CYS A 4 12.08 34.58 3.87
C CYS A 4 10.65 34.04 3.66
N LEU A 5 10.41 33.29 2.58
CA LEU A 5 9.45 32.19 2.57
C LEU A 5 10.21 30.87 2.52
N SER A 6 10.73 30.45 3.67
CA SER A 6 11.09 29.06 3.90
C SER A 6 9.79 28.27 4.09
N THR A 7 9.21 27.79 3.00
CA THR A 7 8.00 26.96 3.04
C THR A 7 8.35 25.58 3.63
N PRO A 8 7.60 25.10 4.65
CA PRO A 8 7.72 23.72 5.14
C PRO A 8 7.27 22.63 4.13
N ASP A 9 6.78 23.03 2.95
CA ASP A 9 6.28 22.14 1.89
C ASP A 9 7.38 21.33 1.16
N SER A 10 8.59 21.88 1.02
CA SER A 10 9.71 21.21 0.30
C SER A 10 10.13 19.88 0.95
N ALA A 11 10.13 19.82 2.29
CA ALA A 11 10.46 18.59 3.02
C ALA A 11 9.33 17.56 2.97
N ARG A 12 8.06 17.99 2.94
CA ARG A 12 6.90 17.10 2.83
C ARG A 12 6.85 16.43 1.47
N TYR A 13 7.04 17.19 0.40
CA TYR A 13 7.06 16.65 -0.97
C TYR A 13 8.18 15.61 -1.17
N ARG A 14 9.39 15.88 -0.66
CA ARG A 14 10.52 14.94 -0.70
C ARG A 14 10.28 13.63 0.08
N ASN A 15 9.45 13.67 1.13
CA ASN A 15 9.11 12.47 1.89
C ASN A 15 8.03 11.64 1.17
N ALA A 16 7.05 12.31 0.56
CA ALA A 16 6.03 11.65 -0.24
C ALA A 16 6.61 10.90 -1.45
N ASP A 17 7.56 11.52 -2.18
CA ASP A 17 8.28 10.86 -3.28
C ASP A 17 8.98 9.57 -2.82
N ARG A 18 9.66 9.61 -1.66
CA ARG A 18 10.33 8.43 -1.09
C ARG A 18 9.33 7.34 -0.67
N ALA A 19 8.20 7.72 -0.09
CA ALA A 19 7.16 6.77 0.32
C ALA A 19 6.54 6.09 -0.91
N GLN A 20 6.25 6.84 -1.98
CA GLN A 20 5.76 6.29 -3.24
C GLN A 20 6.76 5.33 -3.90
N GLU A 21 8.05 5.65 -3.85
CA GLU A 21 9.09 4.74 -4.34
C GLU A 21 9.17 3.45 -3.52
N MET A 22 9.06 3.54 -2.20
CA MET A 22 8.97 2.36 -1.32
C MET A 22 7.74 1.49 -1.66
N ILE A 23 6.56 2.10 -1.82
CA ILE A 23 5.33 1.40 -2.21
C ILE A 23 5.55 0.65 -3.53
N ASN A 24 6.13 1.31 -4.54
CA ASN A 24 6.41 0.70 -5.84
C ASN A 24 7.39 -0.48 -5.72
N LEU A 25 8.42 -0.38 -4.87
CA LEU A 25 9.34 -1.49 -4.61
C LEU A 25 8.63 -2.69 -3.96
N TYR A 26 7.73 -2.47 -2.99
CA TYR A 26 6.95 -3.54 -2.39
C TYR A 26 6.00 -4.21 -3.39
N VAL A 27 5.32 -3.44 -4.24
CA VAL A 27 4.45 -3.99 -5.29
C VAL A 27 5.26 -4.80 -6.31
N LYS A 28 6.44 -4.33 -6.72
CA LYS A 28 7.36 -5.10 -7.57
C LYS A 28 7.77 -6.42 -6.92
N ALA A 29 8.19 -6.39 -5.66
CA ALA A 29 8.54 -7.59 -4.91
C ALA A 29 7.36 -8.56 -4.80
N ALA A 30 6.16 -8.05 -4.49
CA ALA A 30 4.94 -8.85 -4.40
C ALA A 30 4.60 -9.53 -5.74
N ASN A 31 4.78 -8.85 -6.87
CA ASN A 31 4.62 -9.44 -8.19
C ASN A 31 5.65 -10.53 -8.48
N CYS A 32 6.91 -10.35 -8.06
CA CYS A 32 7.91 -11.41 -8.15
C CYS A 32 7.53 -12.63 -7.30
N PHE A 33 7.02 -12.43 -6.08
CA PHE A 33 6.54 -13.53 -5.23
C PHE A 33 5.33 -14.26 -5.82
N LYS A 34 4.40 -13.53 -6.47
CA LYS A 34 3.30 -14.15 -7.24
C LYS A 34 3.83 -15.06 -8.35
N MET A 35 4.89 -14.66 -9.06
CA MET A 35 5.52 -15.49 -10.09
C MET A 35 6.26 -16.70 -9.48
N ALA A 36 6.85 -16.55 -8.30
CA ALA A 36 7.50 -17.62 -7.56
C ALA A 36 6.51 -18.57 -6.85
N HIS A 37 5.20 -18.37 -7.01
CA HIS A 37 4.12 -19.09 -6.32
C HIS A 37 4.16 -18.97 -4.79
N ASN A 38 4.89 -17.99 -4.26
CA ASN A 38 4.98 -17.76 -2.83
C ASN A 38 3.89 -16.78 -2.40
N TRP A 39 2.67 -17.31 -2.26
CA TRP A 39 1.46 -16.52 -2.09
C TRP A 39 1.42 -15.79 -0.73
N GLN A 40 2.11 -16.29 0.29
CA GLN A 40 2.01 -15.75 1.65
C GLN A 40 2.83 -14.45 1.75
N GLU A 41 4.07 -14.49 1.27
CA GLU A 41 5.01 -13.39 1.23
C GLU A 41 4.58 -12.34 0.20
N ALA A 42 3.98 -12.76 -0.92
CA ALA A 42 3.36 -11.84 -1.85
C ALA A 42 2.29 -10.98 -1.17
N ALA A 43 1.42 -11.63 -0.38
CA ALA A 43 0.34 -10.94 0.30
C ALA A 43 0.86 -10.02 1.41
N GLU A 44 1.86 -10.45 2.20
CA GLU A 44 2.51 -9.61 3.20
C GLU A 44 3.18 -8.37 2.60
N ALA A 45 3.85 -8.52 1.45
CA ALA A 45 4.44 -7.39 0.73
C ALA A 45 3.38 -6.38 0.25
N PHE A 46 2.22 -6.84 -0.22
CA PHE A 46 1.10 -5.95 -0.56
C PHE A 46 0.50 -5.27 0.68
N LEU A 47 0.44 -5.96 1.83
CA LEU A 47 -0.04 -5.34 3.08
C LEU A 47 0.87 -4.22 3.56
N GLU A 48 2.20 -4.38 3.44
CA GLU A 48 3.13 -3.30 3.76
C GLU A 48 3.03 -2.13 2.77
N ALA A 49 2.86 -2.41 1.48
CA ALA A 49 2.57 -1.37 0.48
C ALA A 49 1.28 -0.59 0.85
N ALA A 50 0.20 -1.29 1.19
CA ALA A 50 -1.06 -0.69 1.60
C ALA A 50 -0.91 0.18 2.86
N ARG A 51 -0.13 -0.29 3.85
CA ARG A 51 0.14 0.44 5.09
C ARG A 51 0.86 1.76 4.83
N LEU A 52 1.85 1.76 3.93
CA LEU A 52 2.57 2.97 3.53
C LEU A 52 1.66 3.93 2.76
N SER A 53 0.81 3.43 1.86
CA SER A 53 -0.16 4.25 1.12
C SER A 53 -1.17 4.96 2.01
N LEU A 54 -1.53 4.35 3.16
CA LEU A 54 -2.37 5.01 4.17
C LEU A 54 -1.68 6.19 4.85
N GLN A 55 -0.37 6.08 5.11
CA GLN A 55 0.41 7.17 5.70
C GLN A 55 0.50 8.37 4.74
N GLU A 56 0.58 8.11 3.45
CA GLU A 56 0.55 9.12 2.38
C GLU A 56 -0.87 9.65 2.08
N LYS A 57 -1.89 9.26 2.87
CA LYS A 57 -3.31 9.63 2.71
C LYS A 57 -3.94 9.16 1.39
N SER A 58 -3.31 8.25 0.65
CA SER A 58 -3.90 7.66 -0.55
C SER A 58 -4.72 6.43 -0.20
N LYS A 59 -5.94 6.67 0.32
CA LYS A 59 -6.86 5.60 0.73
C LYS A 59 -7.29 4.71 -0.43
N HIS A 60 -7.45 5.29 -1.63
CA HIS A 60 -7.83 4.54 -2.82
C HIS A 60 -6.75 3.53 -3.24
N ASP A 61 -5.48 3.95 -3.24
CA ASP A 61 -4.37 3.07 -3.58
C ASP A 61 -4.18 1.99 -2.52
N ALA A 62 -4.27 2.37 -1.23
CA ALA A 62 -4.22 1.41 -0.13
C ALA A 62 -5.30 0.31 -0.26
N ALA A 63 -6.54 0.69 -0.57
CA ALA A 63 -7.63 -0.24 -0.74
C ALA A 63 -7.40 -1.20 -1.94
N SER A 64 -6.85 -0.70 -3.05
CA SER A 64 -6.45 -1.54 -4.19
C SER A 64 -5.41 -2.59 -3.79
N TYR A 65 -4.40 -2.21 -3.00
CA TYR A 65 -3.38 -3.16 -2.51
C TYR A 65 -3.94 -4.21 -1.54
N TYR A 66 -4.93 -3.86 -0.72
CA TYR A 66 -5.65 -4.85 0.11
C TYR A 66 -6.43 -5.86 -0.75
N VAL A 67 -7.01 -5.44 -1.87
CA VAL A 67 -7.67 -6.34 -2.83
C VAL A 67 -6.65 -7.27 -3.48
N ASP A 68 -5.48 -6.76 -3.90
CA ASP A 68 -4.40 -7.58 -4.45
C ASP A 68 -3.85 -8.61 -3.43
N ALA A 69 -3.67 -8.19 -2.17
CA ALA A 69 -3.31 -9.09 -1.08
C ALA A 69 -4.35 -10.18 -0.87
N SER A 70 -5.65 -9.84 -0.93
CA SER A 70 -6.74 -10.81 -0.81
C SER A 70 -6.71 -11.88 -1.91
N ALA A 71 -6.32 -11.51 -3.13
CA ALA A 71 -6.20 -12.43 -4.25
C ALA A 71 -5.10 -13.49 -4.01
N ALA A 72 -4.01 -13.10 -3.36
CA ALA A 72 -2.94 -14.01 -2.94
C ALA A 72 -3.38 -14.88 -1.75
N TYR A 73 -3.99 -14.30 -0.72
CA TYR A 73 -4.49 -15.07 0.44
C TYR A 73 -5.61 -16.05 0.09
N LYS A 74 -6.43 -15.79 -0.93
CA LYS A 74 -7.50 -16.71 -1.35
C LYS A 74 -6.99 -18.13 -1.67
N LYS A 75 -5.71 -18.27 -2.05
CA LYS A 75 -5.08 -19.55 -2.37
C LYS A 75 -4.50 -20.29 -1.14
N ILE A 76 -4.25 -19.59 -0.04
CA ILE A 76 -3.65 -20.15 1.18
C ILE A 76 -4.68 -20.22 2.30
N ASP A 77 -5.24 -19.07 2.65
CA ASP A 77 -6.12 -18.84 3.79
C ASP A 77 -7.29 -17.95 3.38
N PRO A 78 -8.44 -18.52 3.02
CA PRO A 78 -9.61 -17.74 2.62
C PRO A 78 -10.13 -16.84 3.74
N ARG A 79 -9.91 -17.21 5.01
CA ARG A 79 -10.30 -16.38 6.18
C ARG A 79 -9.56 -15.04 6.19
N LYS A 80 -8.23 -15.05 6.02
CA LYS A 80 -7.42 -13.83 5.94
C LYS A 80 -7.78 -12.97 4.73
N ALA A 81 -8.15 -13.60 3.62
CA ALA A 81 -8.61 -12.88 2.44
C ALA A 81 -9.90 -12.09 2.71
N ILE A 82 -10.85 -12.67 3.44
CA ILE A 82 -12.10 -11.98 3.84
C ILE A 82 -11.78 -10.77 4.72
N ASP A 83 -10.89 -10.93 5.71
CA ASP A 83 -10.47 -9.82 6.58
C ASP A 83 -9.82 -8.67 5.79
N CYS A 84 -8.98 -9.00 4.80
CA CYS A 84 -8.36 -8.00 3.91
C CYS A 84 -9.40 -7.28 3.03
N LEU A 85 -10.37 -8.01 2.50
CA LEU A 85 -11.47 -7.43 1.72
C LEU A 85 -12.37 -6.54 2.58
N GLY A 86 -12.66 -6.94 3.82
CA GLY A 86 -13.40 -6.13 4.78
C GLY A 86 -12.75 -4.76 4.99
N LYS A 87 -11.43 -4.75 5.24
CA LYS A 87 -10.64 -3.51 5.38
C LYS A 87 -10.65 -2.67 4.10
N ALA A 88 -10.55 -3.29 2.93
CA ALA A 88 -10.62 -2.56 1.66
C ALA A 88 -11.99 -1.88 1.48
N ILE A 89 -13.08 -2.56 1.84
CA ILE A 89 -14.44 -2.02 1.75
C ILE A 89 -14.60 -0.85 2.72
N GLU A 90 -14.16 -0.97 3.98
CA GLU A 90 -14.18 0.13 4.95
C GLU A 90 -13.46 1.36 4.41
N MET A 91 -12.29 1.17 3.77
CA MET A 91 -11.53 2.27 3.17
C MET A 91 -12.21 2.92 1.98
N TYR A 92 -12.83 2.14 1.10
CA TYR A 92 -13.57 2.67 -0.06
C TYR A 92 -14.87 3.35 0.33
N THR A 93 -15.57 2.81 1.32
CA THR A 93 -16.84 3.36 1.80
C THR A 93 -16.64 4.55 2.72
N GLY A 94 -15.43 4.75 3.25
CA GLY A 94 -15.06 5.91 4.07
C GLY A 94 -15.81 5.97 5.40
N LEU A 95 -16.40 4.84 5.81
CA LEU A 95 -17.06 4.64 7.10
C LEU A 95 -16.05 4.58 8.25
#